data_AF-A0A0C9TF87-F1
#
_entry.id   AF-A0A0C9TF87-F1
#
_cell.length_a   1.000
_cell.length_b   1.000
_cell.length_c   1.000
_cell.angle_alpha   90.00
_cell.angle_beta   90.00
_cell.angle_gamma   90.00
#
_symmetry.space_group_name_H-M   'P 1'
#
loop_
_entity.id
_entity.type
_entity.pdbx_description
1 polymer ?
#
loop_
_entity_poly.entity_id
_entity_poly.type
_entity_poly.pdbx_seq_one_letter_code
_entity_poly.pdbx_strand_id
1 'polypeptide(L)'
;AEAQTLEEAKRAGRELEDKDNCLAEEEVEREHREAEKKKPKMNDFNEATPISNVIVLRPSQYALHKLSTFDHVDLWYFSPAGCLEASKFNRSNTDDTFSVTRIDDILTLHSVASIKVSCNSIEDHDLPFKAFLQAKDNFLFYAKKASWPPKHLDSLAEFFWNIETHP
;
A
#
# COMPACT_ATOMS: atom_id res chain seq x y z
N ALA A 1 18.54 75.91 -15.41
CA ALA A 1 18.90 74.56 -15.90
C ALA A 1 19.25 73.63 -14.75
N GLU A 2 20.20 73.97 -13.86
CA GLU A 2 20.67 73.10 -12.77
C GLU A 2 19.63 72.71 -11.71
N ALA A 3 18.64 73.58 -11.43
CA ALA A 3 17.57 73.27 -10.47
C ALA A 3 16.56 72.23 -11.00
N GLN A 4 16.30 72.23 -12.32
CA GLN A 4 15.42 71.25 -12.96
C GLN A 4 16.06 69.87 -13.05
N THR A 5 17.37 69.81 -13.31
CA THR A 5 18.13 68.54 -13.36
C THR A 5 18.22 67.84 -12.00
N LEU A 6 18.24 68.61 -10.90
CA LEU A 6 18.26 68.04 -9.54
C LEU A 6 16.90 67.48 -9.11
N GLU A 7 15.80 68.10 -9.56
CA GLU A 7 14.44 67.63 -9.27
C GLU A 7 14.10 66.37 -10.09
N GLU A 8 14.50 66.32 -11.36
CA GLU A 8 14.39 65.13 -12.21
C GLU A 8 15.21 63.96 -11.66
N ALA A 9 16.43 64.20 -11.18
CA ALA A 9 17.25 63.18 -10.53
C ALA A 9 16.60 62.62 -9.25
N LYS A 10 15.95 63.47 -8.44
CA LYS A 10 15.18 63.02 -7.26
C LYS A 10 13.92 62.25 -7.62
N ARG A 11 13.26 62.58 -8.73
CA ARG A 11 12.08 61.86 -9.22
C ARG A 11 12.47 60.50 -9.79
N ALA A 12 13.53 60.45 -10.58
CA ALA A 12 14.10 59.20 -11.10
C ALA A 12 14.59 58.27 -9.97
N GLY A 13 15.16 58.83 -8.89
CA GLY A 13 15.54 58.06 -7.70
C GLY A 13 14.36 57.40 -7.00
N ARG A 14 13.25 58.13 -6.82
CA ARG A 14 12.01 57.57 -6.24
C ARG A 14 11.38 56.51 -7.12
N GLU A 15 11.31 56.73 -8.44
CA GLU A 15 10.77 55.74 -9.37
C GLU A 15 11.58 54.44 -9.41
N LEU A 16 12.90 54.51 -9.19
CA LEU A 16 13.75 53.35 -9.09
C LEU A 16 13.53 52.60 -7.77
N GLU A 17 13.40 53.32 -6.66
CA GLU A 17 13.13 52.77 -5.33
C GLU A 17 11.73 52.12 -5.26
N ASP A 18 10.72 52.74 -5.87
CA ASP A 18 9.36 52.19 -5.98
C ASP A 18 9.34 50.90 -6.84
N LYS A 19 10.14 50.86 -7.91
CA LYS A 19 10.30 49.65 -8.74
C LYS A 19 11.00 48.53 -8.00
N ASP A 20 12.04 48.84 -7.24
CA ASP A 20 12.78 47.86 -6.43
C ASP A 20 11.90 47.26 -5.34
N ASN A 21 11.13 48.11 -4.64
CA ASN A 21 10.15 47.67 -3.64
C ASN A 21 9.04 46.80 -4.26
N CYS A 22 8.53 47.16 -5.44
CA CYS A 22 7.51 46.39 -6.13
C CYS A 22 8.02 44.99 -6.53
N LEU A 23 9.27 44.90 -7.01
CA LEU A 23 9.90 43.62 -7.34
C LEU A 23 10.16 42.76 -6.09
N ALA A 24 10.57 43.38 -4.98
CA ALA A 24 10.78 42.69 -3.72
C ALA A 24 9.46 42.10 -3.15
N GLU A 25 8.36 42.85 -3.21
CA GLU A 25 7.04 42.35 -2.80
C GLU A 25 6.56 41.17 -3.68
N GLU A 26 6.78 41.24 -5.00
CA GLU A 26 6.40 40.18 -5.93
C GLU A 26 7.23 38.89 -5.74
N GLU A 27 8.51 39.01 -5.33
CA GLU A 27 9.34 37.88 -4.96
C GLU A 27 8.86 37.22 -3.66
N VAL A 28 8.56 38.02 -2.62
CA VAL A 28 8.04 37.51 -1.34
C VAL A 28 6.70 36.80 -1.52
N GLU A 29 5.80 37.35 -2.35
CA GLU A 29 4.51 36.72 -2.67
C GLU A 29 4.68 35.40 -3.45
N ARG A 30 5.67 35.32 -4.36
CA ARG A 30 6.04 34.08 -5.04
C ARG A 30 6.60 33.05 -4.07
N GLU A 31 7.53 33.44 -3.20
CA GLU A 31 8.10 32.56 -2.18
C GLU A 31 7.02 32.02 -1.23
N HIS A 32 6.09 32.87 -0.80
CA HIS A 32 4.97 32.46 0.06
C HIS A 32 4.08 31.44 -0.67
N ARG A 33 3.72 31.69 -1.93
CA ARG A 33 2.90 30.77 -2.75
C ARG A 33 3.61 29.44 -3.03
N GLU A 34 4.92 29.45 -3.23
CA GLU A 34 5.71 28.22 -3.37
C GLU A 34 5.80 27.44 -2.05
N ALA A 35 5.96 28.14 -0.93
CA ALA A 35 5.96 27.54 0.40
C ALA A 35 4.60 26.88 0.70
N GLU A 36 3.49 27.47 0.26
CA GLU A 36 2.14 26.89 0.41
C GLU A 36 1.94 25.62 -0.42
N LYS A 37 2.47 25.57 -1.65
CA LYS A 37 2.43 24.35 -2.50
C LYS A 37 3.23 23.19 -1.91
N LYS A 38 4.27 23.50 -1.11
CA LYS A 38 5.11 22.50 -0.42
C LYS A 38 4.48 21.97 0.87
N LYS A 39 3.41 22.59 1.38
CA LYS A 39 2.71 22.07 2.56
C LYS A 39 2.07 20.72 2.21
N PRO A 40 2.34 19.65 2.98
CA PRO A 40 1.69 18.36 2.77
C PRO A 40 0.17 18.55 2.82
N LYS A 41 -0.52 18.29 1.71
CA LYS A 41 -1.98 18.30 1.71
C LYS A 41 -2.44 17.07 2.47
N MET A 42 -3.11 17.28 3.60
CA MET A 42 -3.69 16.18 4.37
C MET A 42 -4.73 15.48 3.49
N ASN A 43 -4.60 14.17 3.34
CA ASN A 43 -5.60 13.37 2.65
C ASN A 43 -6.89 13.38 3.47
N ASP A 44 -8.02 13.49 2.76
CA ASP A 44 -9.33 13.37 3.37
C ASP A 44 -9.65 11.89 3.68
N PHE A 45 -10.60 11.64 4.56
CA PHE A 45 -11.07 10.29 4.88
C PHE A 45 -12.57 10.16 4.63
N ASN A 46 -13.02 8.95 4.30
CA ASN A 46 -14.44 8.70 4.10
C ASN A 46 -15.12 8.46 5.47
N GLU A 47 -15.90 9.43 5.94
CA GLU A 47 -16.67 9.35 7.19
C GLU A 47 -17.67 8.18 7.22
N ALA A 48 -18.16 7.73 6.06
CA ALA A 48 -19.10 6.62 5.96
C ALA A 48 -18.43 5.25 6.03
N THR A 49 -17.09 5.18 5.93
CA THR A 49 -16.37 3.90 6.03
C THR A 49 -16.12 3.55 7.50
N PRO A 50 -16.75 2.50 8.06
CA PRO A 50 -16.48 2.10 9.43
C PRO A 50 -15.04 1.59 9.56
N ILE A 51 -14.36 2.03 10.63
CA ILE A 51 -13.03 1.49 10.98
C ILE A 51 -13.26 0.12 11.62
N SER A 52 -12.60 -0.91 11.09
CA SER A 52 -12.65 -2.25 11.68
C SER A 52 -11.94 -2.27 13.04
N ASN A 53 -12.55 -2.90 14.03
CA ASN A 53 -11.94 -3.11 15.35
C ASN A 53 -10.93 -4.28 15.35
N VAL A 54 -10.78 -4.97 14.22
CA VAL A 54 -9.94 -6.17 14.09
C VAL A 54 -8.83 -5.91 13.09
N ILE A 55 -7.59 -6.12 13.52
CA ILE A 55 -6.41 -6.09 12.65
C ILE A 55 -6.29 -7.45 11.98
N VAL A 56 -6.57 -7.49 10.67
CA VAL A 56 -6.34 -8.69 9.85
C VAL A 56 -4.92 -8.64 9.30
N LEU A 57 -4.12 -9.66 9.59
CA LEU A 57 -2.76 -9.77 9.10
C LEU A 57 -2.74 -10.10 7.61
N ARG A 58 -1.99 -9.34 6.81
CA ARG A 58 -1.91 -9.53 5.37
C ARG A 58 -0.95 -10.67 4.99
N PRO A 59 -1.42 -11.73 4.31
CA PRO A 59 -0.57 -12.80 3.80
C PRO A 59 0.23 -12.35 2.57
N SER A 60 1.12 -13.22 2.08
CA SER A 60 1.96 -12.94 0.91
C SER A 60 1.14 -12.77 -0.37
N GLN A 61 1.68 -12.04 -1.35
CA GLN A 61 1.06 -11.91 -2.68
C GLN A 61 0.91 -13.27 -3.37
N TYR A 62 1.87 -14.18 -3.18
CA TYR A 62 1.78 -15.57 -3.60
C TYR A 62 0.50 -16.26 -3.09
N ALA A 63 0.24 -16.19 -1.79
CA ALA A 63 -0.94 -16.83 -1.20
C ALA A 63 -2.25 -16.18 -1.65
N LEU A 64 -2.27 -14.85 -1.79
CA LEU A 64 -3.44 -14.13 -2.33
C LEU A 64 -3.71 -14.50 -3.79
N HIS A 65 -2.65 -14.65 -4.59
CA HIS A 65 -2.78 -15.07 -5.99
C HIS A 65 -3.34 -16.50 -6.08
N LYS A 66 -2.81 -17.43 -5.30
CA LYS A 66 -3.32 -18.81 -5.21
C LYS A 66 -4.79 -18.87 -4.79
N LEU A 67 -5.19 -18.07 -3.80
CA LEU A 67 -6.61 -17.94 -3.42
C LEU A 67 -7.48 -17.43 -4.57
N SER A 68 -6.99 -16.48 -5.36
CA SER A 68 -7.75 -15.92 -6.49
C SER A 68 -7.93 -16.90 -7.65
N THR A 69 -7.04 -17.89 -7.79
CA THR A 69 -7.11 -18.93 -8.82
C THR A 69 -7.76 -20.22 -8.31
N PHE A 70 -8.24 -20.25 -7.06
CA PHE A 70 -8.74 -21.46 -6.39
C PHE A 70 -7.71 -22.59 -6.28
N ASP A 71 -6.43 -22.26 -6.35
CA ASP A 71 -5.35 -23.22 -6.18
C ASP A 71 -5.11 -23.52 -4.69
N HIS A 72 -4.51 -24.69 -4.43
CA HIS A 72 -4.03 -25.04 -3.09
C HIS A 72 -2.95 -24.07 -2.60
N VAL A 73 -3.05 -23.70 -1.33
CA VAL A 73 -2.04 -22.91 -0.61
C VAL A 73 -2.08 -23.31 0.87
N ASP A 74 -0.90 -23.59 1.42
CA ASP A 74 -0.80 -24.00 2.82
C ASP A 74 -1.22 -22.89 3.78
N LEU A 75 -1.91 -23.27 4.86
CA LEU A 75 -2.40 -22.39 5.92
C LEU A 75 -1.29 -21.62 6.61
N TRP A 76 -0.05 -22.12 6.58
CA TRP A 76 1.10 -21.41 7.13
C TRP A 76 1.20 -19.95 6.64
N TYR A 77 0.88 -19.68 5.36
CA TYR A 77 0.90 -18.33 4.80
C TYR A 77 -0.07 -17.35 5.49
N PHE A 78 -1.14 -17.88 6.06
CA PHE A 78 -2.19 -17.12 6.75
C PHE A 78 -1.96 -17.03 8.27
N SER A 79 -1.00 -17.80 8.78
CA SER A 79 -0.57 -17.72 10.18
C SER A 79 0.14 -16.39 10.48
N PRO A 80 0.25 -16.00 11.77
CA PRO A 80 1.01 -14.81 12.15
C PRO A 80 2.47 -14.82 11.67
N ALA A 81 3.12 -16.00 11.65
CA ALA A 81 4.49 -16.15 11.18
C ALA A 81 4.61 -15.90 9.68
N GLY A 82 3.73 -16.50 8.88
CA GLY A 82 3.70 -16.31 7.42
C GLY A 82 3.37 -14.86 7.04
N CYS A 83 2.40 -14.23 7.72
CA CYS A 83 2.06 -12.84 7.48
C CYS A 83 3.17 -11.87 7.92
N LEU A 84 3.86 -12.15 9.03
CA LEU A 84 5.01 -11.35 9.45
C LEU A 84 6.13 -11.43 8.43
N GLU A 85 6.40 -12.62 7.89
CA GLU A 85 7.38 -12.78 6.81
C GLU A 85 6.96 -11.98 5.57
N ALA A 86 5.70 -12.12 5.13
CA ALA A 86 5.16 -11.36 4.00
C ALA A 86 5.32 -9.85 4.20
N SER A 87 5.09 -9.34 5.41
CA SER A 87 5.23 -7.91 5.73
C SER A 87 6.66 -7.39 5.53
N LYS A 88 7.68 -8.24 5.76
CA LYS A 88 9.09 -7.88 5.53
C LYS A 88 9.39 -7.75 4.04
N PHE A 89 8.86 -8.65 3.22
CA PHE A 89 9.06 -8.63 1.77
C PHE A 89 8.25 -7.54 1.05
N ASN A 90 7.08 -7.18 1.57
CA ASN A 90 6.27 -6.08 1.03
C ASN A 90 6.91 -4.70 1.29
N ARG A 91 7.81 -4.58 2.27
CA ARG A 91 8.48 -3.31 2.61
C ARG A 91 9.74 -3.06 1.79
N SER A 92 10.33 -4.09 1.18
CA SER A 92 11.44 -3.92 0.24
C SER A 92 10.92 -3.61 -1.16
N ASN A 93 11.61 -2.73 -1.91
CA ASN A 93 11.33 -2.38 -3.33
C ASN A 93 11.33 -3.58 -4.31
N THR A 94 11.38 -4.81 -3.81
CA THR A 94 11.25 -6.06 -4.56
C THR A 94 9.84 -6.32 -5.10
N ASP A 95 8.81 -5.62 -4.59
CA ASP A 95 7.44 -5.72 -5.13
C ASP A 95 7.33 -5.19 -6.58
N ASP A 96 8.26 -4.33 -7.01
CA ASP A 96 8.37 -3.80 -8.38
C ASP A 96 9.19 -4.70 -9.32
N THR A 97 9.65 -5.86 -8.86
CA THR A 97 10.34 -6.82 -9.75
C THR A 97 9.31 -7.68 -10.47
N PHE A 98 9.20 -7.50 -11.78
CA PHE A 98 8.36 -8.33 -12.63
C PHE A 98 9.18 -9.38 -13.38
N SER A 99 8.59 -10.56 -13.54
CA SER A 99 9.11 -11.62 -14.39
C SER A 99 8.27 -11.73 -15.66
N VAL A 100 8.94 -11.93 -16.78
CA VAL A 100 8.31 -12.23 -18.06
C VAL A 100 8.47 -13.72 -18.32
N THR A 101 7.35 -14.44 -18.48
CA THR A 101 7.37 -15.86 -18.86
C THR A 101 6.61 -16.07 -20.16
N ARG A 102 6.93 -17.14 -20.87
CA ARG A 102 6.20 -17.56 -22.07
C ARG A 102 5.32 -18.76 -21.73
N ILE A 103 4.02 -18.66 -21.98
CA ILE A 103 3.03 -19.73 -21.83
C ILE A 103 2.30 -19.83 -23.18
N ASP A 104 2.39 -20.97 -23.86
CA ASP A 104 1.68 -21.25 -25.12
C ASP A 104 1.73 -20.09 -26.14
N ASP A 105 2.94 -19.61 -26.43
CA ASP A 105 3.25 -18.49 -27.33
C ASP A 105 2.82 -17.08 -26.87
N ILE A 106 2.24 -16.95 -25.67
CA ILE A 106 1.90 -15.68 -25.05
C ILE A 106 2.98 -15.30 -24.04
N LEU A 107 3.44 -14.04 -24.09
CA LEU A 107 4.28 -13.46 -23.05
C LEU A 107 3.40 -12.88 -21.95
N THR A 108 3.57 -13.40 -20.74
CA THR A 108 2.85 -12.98 -19.55
C THR A 108 3.80 -12.27 -18.59
N LEU A 109 3.39 -11.12 -18.08
CA LEU A 109 4.11 -10.34 -17.09
C LEU A 109 3.46 -10.54 -15.72
N HIS A 110 4.23 -10.98 -14.73
CA HIS A 110 3.74 -11.15 -13.35
C HIS A 110 4.76 -10.65 -12.35
N SER A 111 4.28 -10.13 -11.22
CA SER A 111 5.16 -9.76 -10.11
C SER A 111 5.87 -11.01 -9.60
N VAL A 112 7.18 -10.91 -9.35
CA VAL A 112 7.94 -12.01 -8.75
C VAL A 112 7.37 -12.37 -7.37
N ALA A 113 6.78 -11.41 -6.66
CA ALA A 113 6.16 -11.63 -5.36
C ALA A 113 4.92 -12.54 -5.41
N SER A 114 4.22 -12.64 -6.55
CA SER A 114 3.08 -13.54 -6.70
C SER A 114 3.47 -14.98 -7.03
N ILE A 115 4.74 -15.25 -7.34
CA ILE A 115 5.26 -16.57 -7.72
C ILE A 115 6.22 -17.11 -6.65
N LYS A 116 6.84 -16.22 -5.87
CA LYS A 116 7.85 -16.59 -4.88
C LYS A 116 7.22 -17.36 -3.72
N VAL A 117 7.52 -18.65 -3.67
CA VAL A 117 7.24 -19.54 -2.55
C VAL A 117 8.24 -19.25 -1.42
N SER A 118 7.76 -19.24 -0.18
CA SER A 118 8.63 -19.14 0.99
C SER A 118 9.36 -20.46 1.24
N CYS A 119 10.65 -20.41 1.61
CA CYS A 119 11.35 -21.60 2.10
C CYS A 119 10.91 -22.02 3.51
N ASN A 120 10.17 -21.15 4.20
CA ASN A 120 9.67 -21.39 5.55
C ASN A 120 8.23 -21.90 5.54
N SER A 121 7.63 -22.13 4.36
CA SER A 121 6.30 -22.72 4.27
C SER A 121 6.29 -24.11 4.90
N ILE A 122 5.35 -24.32 5.81
CA ILE A 122 5.12 -25.61 6.45
C ILE A 122 3.82 -26.16 5.88
N GLU A 123 3.83 -27.44 5.50
CA GLU A 123 2.64 -28.14 5.02
C GLU A 123 1.56 -28.22 6.11
N ASP A 124 0.29 -28.25 5.71
CA ASP A 124 -0.83 -28.16 6.66
C ASP A 124 -0.81 -29.23 7.76
N HIS A 125 -0.32 -30.43 7.44
CA HIS A 125 -0.27 -31.55 8.39
C HIS A 125 0.89 -31.47 9.39
N ASP A 126 1.94 -30.73 9.04
CA ASP A 126 3.10 -30.47 9.90
C ASP A 126 2.99 -29.12 10.65
N LEU A 127 1.97 -28.32 10.32
CA LEU A 127 1.74 -27.03 10.93
C LEU A 127 1.33 -27.21 12.41
N PRO A 128 2.01 -26.55 13.37
CA PRO A 128 1.63 -26.64 14.77
C PRO A 128 0.16 -26.24 14.96
N PHE A 129 -0.60 -27.04 15.70
CA PHE A 129 -2.06 -26.88 15.82
C PHE A 129 -2.50 -25.46 16.25
N LYS A 130 -1.74 -24.82 17.13
CA LYS A 130 -1.98 -23.41 17.51
C LYS A 130 -1.88 -22.45 16.31
N ALA A 131 -0.89 -22.64 15.44
CA ALA A 131 -0.72 -21.82 14.25
C ALA A 131 -1.81 -22.12 13.21
N PHE A 132 -2.24 -23.38 13.09
CA PHE A 132 -3.39 -23.79 12.28
C PHE A 132 -4.67 -23.05 12.70
N LEU A 133 -5.01 -23.07 14.00
CA LEU A 133 -6.19 -22.37 14.54
C LEU A 133 -6.13 -20.86 14.33
N GLN A 134 -4.93 -20.25 14.37
CA GLN A 134 -4.77 -18.82 14.08
C GLN A 134 -4.87 -18.51 12.59
N ALA A 135 -4.42 -19.43 11.73
CA ALA A 135 -4.41 -19.25 10.28
C ALA A 135 -5.81 -19.37 9.67
N LYS A 136 -6.67 -20.27 10.17
CA LYS A 136 -7.99 -20.57 9.58
C LYS A 136 -8.88 -19.33 9.42
N ASP A 137 -8.92 -18.47 10.44
CA ASP A 137 -9.80 -17.29 10.44
C ASP A 137 -9.32 -16.28 9.40
N ASN A 138 -8.00 -16.13 9.28
CA ASN A 138 -7.38 -15.25 8.29
C ASN A 138 -7.55 -15.82 6.87
N PHE A 139 -7.40 -17.13 6.69
CA PHE A 139 -7.67 -17.83 5.43
C PHE A 139 -9.12 -17.60 4.97
N LEU A 140 -10.12 -17.87 5.84
CA LEU A 140 -11.53 -17.67 5.53
C LEU A 140 -11.86 -16.20 5.19
N PHE A 141 -11.25 -15.25 5.92
CA PHE A 141 -11.39 -13.83 5.62
C PHE A 141 -10.92 -13.51 4.20
N TYR A 142 -9.74 -13.97 3.80
CA TYR A 142 -9.18 -13.70 2.48
C TYR A 142 -9.87 -14.50 1.36
N ALA A 143 -10.31 -15.73 1.61
CA ALA A 143 -11.12 -16.50 0.67
C ALA A 143 -12.45 -15.78 0.39
N LYS A 144 -13.11 -15.26 1.43
CA LYS A 144 -14.30 -14.42 1.26
C LYS A 144 -13.99 -13.14 0.47
N LYS A 145 -12.87 -12.48 0.75
CA LYS A 145 -12.41 -11.29 0.02
C LYS A 145 -12.11 -11.60 -1.46
N ALA A 146 -11.64 -12.81 -1.76
CA ALA A 146 -11.42 -13.33 -3.11
C ALA A 146 -12.73 -13.80 -3.79
N SER A 147 -13.90 -13.51 -3.21
CA SER A 147 -15.22 -13.83 -3.77
C SER A 147 -15.46 -15.33 -3.95
N TRP A 148 -14.92 -16.17 -3.07
CA TRP A 148 -15.24 -17.60 -3.06
C TRP A 148 -16.74 -17.82 -2.86
N PRO A 149 -17.37 -18.81 -3.54
CA PRO A 149 -18.80 -19.02 -3.41
C PRO A 149 -19.18 -19.41 -1.97
N PRO A 150 -20.30 -18.90 -1.41
CA PRO A 150 -20.69 -19.12 -0.01
C PRO A 150 -20.67 -20.59 0.42
N LYS A 151 -21.18 -21.49 -0.44
CA LYS A 151 -21.17 -22.94 -0.20
C LYS A 151 -19.78 -23.49 0.16
N HIS A 152 -18.72 -23.00 -0.49
CA HIS A 152 -17.35 -23.45 -0.22
C HIS A 152 -16.82 -22.89 1.08
N LEU A 153 -17.13 -21.62 1.38
CA LEU A 153 -16.76 -21.00 2.66
C LEU A 153 -17.45 -21.69 3.84
N ASP A 154 -18.74 -22.02 3.70
CA ASP A 154 -19.52 -22.71 4.73
C ASP A 154 -18.96 -24.12 4.99
N SER A 155 -18.67 -24.89 3.92
CA SER A 155 -18.05 -26.21 4.07
C SER A 155 -16.66 -26.16 4.71
N LEU A 156 -15.84 -25.15 4.38
CA LEU A 156 -14.54 -24.95 5.02
C LEU A 156 -14.68 -24.56 6.50
N ALA A 157 -15.62 -23.67 6.83
CA ALA A 157 -15.89 -23.28 8.20
C ALA A 157 -16.34 -24.48 9.05
N GLU A 158 -17.21 -25.34 8.51
CA GLU A 158 -17.64 -26.59 9.16
C GLU A 158 -16.47 -27.56 9.35
N PHE A 159 -15.62 -27.73 8.32
CA PHE A 159 -14.42 -28.56 8.42
C PHE A 159 -13.50 -28.09 9.55
N PHE A 160 -13.19 -26.79 9.60
CA PHE A 160 -12.33 -26.24 10.64
C PHE A 160 -12.94 -26.39 12.03
N TRP A 161 -14.25 -26.15 12.16
CA TRP A 161 -14.97 -26.32 13.42
C TRP A 161 -14.87 -27.77 13.92
N ASN A 162 -15.11 -28.75 13.04
CA ASN A 162 -15.05 -30.17 13.41
C ASN A 162 -13.65 -30.60 13.87
N ILE A 163 -12.58 -30.04 13.29
CA ILE A 163 -11.20 -30.28 13.75
C ILE A 163 -10.97 -29.64 15.12
N GLU A 164 -11.41 -28.41 15.31
CA GLU A 164 -11.21 -27.66 16.55
C GLU A 164 -11.95 -28.29 17.73
N THR A 165 -13.13 -28.86 17.49
CA THR A 165 -13.97 -29.49 18.52
C THR A 165 -13.82 -31.01 18.60
N HIS A 166 -12.85 -31.60 17.90
CA HIS A 166 -12.65 -33.05 17.96
C HIS A 166 -12.25 -33.46 19.39
N PRO A 167 -12.89 -34.51 19.96
CA PRO A 167 -12.58 -35.00 21.31
C PRO A 167 -11.17 -35.60 21.43
#